data_AF-A0A6N2WG25-F1
#
_entry.id   AF-A0A6N2WG25-F1
#
_cell.length_a   1.000
_cell.length_b   1.000
_cell.length_c   1.000
_cell.angle_alpha   90.00
_cell.angle_beta   90.00
_cell.angle_gamma   90.00
#
_symmetry.space_group_name_H-M   'P 1'
#
loop_
_entity.id
_entity.type
_entity.pdbx_description
1 polymer ?
#
loop_
_entity_poly.entity_id
_entity_poly.type
_entity_poly.pdbx_seq_one_letter_code
_entity_poly.pdbx_strand_id
1 'polypeptide(L)'
;MIYERADANKPFMGLTSFSGEIPIKKDIGIAKNYLRQDELKVLNNLVSGYFDFAEIQALRHNPMYMKDYIKHLDSILASTGEKLLENSGSVSHIQAMEKAKKEYQKYQVQTVSPVEQAYLDSIKSIEKKAKRKSRE
;
A
#
# COMPACT_ATOMS: atom_id res chain seq x y z
N MET A 1 -6.68 7.46 -5.17
CA MET A 1 -5.50 6.56 -5.09
C MET A 1 -5.81 5.13 -4.62
N ILE A 2 -5.96 4.82 -3.32
CA ILE A 2 -6.23 3.42 -2.87
C ILE A 2 -7.50 2.87 -3.53
N TYR A 3 -8.58 3.65 -3.53
CA TYR A 3 -9.84 3.28 -4.17
C TYR A 3 -9.70 2.97 -5.67
N GLU A 4 -8.79 3.63 -6.39
CA GLU A 4 -8.63 3.42 -7.84
C GLU A 4 -7.67 2.28 -8.16
N ARG A 5 -6.65 2.08 -7.31
CA ARG A 5 -5.55 1.14 -7.58
C ARG A 5 -5.76 -0.25 -6.97
N ALA A 6 -6.57 -0.38 -5.91
CA ALA A 6 -6.90 -1.67 -5.31
C ALA A 6 -7.84 -2.48 -6.23
N ASP A 7 -7.35 -3.62 -6.72
CA ASP A 7 -8.06 -4.51 -7.65
C ASP A 7 -7.60 -5.96 -7.47
N ALA A 8 -8.51 -6.85 -7.05
CA ALA A 8 -8.19 -8.25 -6.78
C ALA A 8 -7.67 -9.03 -7.99
N ASN A 9 -7.99 -8.60 -9.22
CA ASN A 9 -7.58 -9.30 -10.43
C ASN A 9 -6.13 -9.00 -10.84
N LYS A 10 -5.52 -7.98 -10.25
CA LYS A 10 -4.12 -7.64 -10.50
C LYS A 10 -3.20 -8.49 -9.62
N PRO A 11 -1.95 -8.75 -10.05
CA PRO A 11 -0.94 -9.36 -9.19
C PRO A 11 -0.85 -8.60 -7.87
N PHE A 12 -0.89 -9.34 -6.75
CA PHE A 12 -0.84 -8.78 -5.40
C PHE A 12 -1.85 -7.64 -5.15
N MET A 13 -3.00 -7.69 -5.81
CA MET A 13 -4.05 -6.67 -5.76
C MET A 13 -3.65 -5.27 -6.26
N GLY A 14 -2.58 -5.18 -7.05
CA GLY A 14 -2.00 -3.91 -7.47
C GLY A 14 -1.01 -3.30 -6.47
N LEU A 15 -0.64 -4.02 -5.40
CA LEU A 15 0.44 -3.62 -4.51
C LEU A 15 1.79 -3.87 -5.20
N THR A 16 2.69 -2.90 -5.07
CA THR A 16 4.04 -2.91 -5.62
C THR A 16 5.11 -3.11 -4.54
N SER A 17 4.79 -2.78 -3.29
CA SER A 17 5.69 -2.88 -2.15
C SER A 17 4.93 -3.39 -0.93
N PHE A 18 5.31 -4.54 -0.41
CA PHE A 18 4.76 -5.13 0.81
C PHE A 18 5.79 -6.06 1.45
N SER A 19 5.60 -6.37 2.73
CA SER A 19 6.51 -7.25 3.46
C SER A 19 6.05 -8.71 3.36
N GLY A 20 6.94 -9.59 2.91
CA GLY A 20 6.69 -11.03 2.79
C GLY A 20 6.32 -11.49 1.38
N GLU A 21 5.84 -12.73 1.27
CA GLU A 21 5.52 -13.36 -0.03
C GLU A 21 4.12 -12.98 -0.55
N ILE A 22 3.18 -12.68 0.36
CA ILE A 22 1.79 -12.34 0.04
C ILE A 22 1.37 -11.11 0.86
N PRO A 23 0.65 -10.16 0.26
CA PRO A 23 0.11 -9.02 0.98
C PRO A 23 -0.75 -9.37 2.18
N ILE A 24 -0.53 -8.67 3.29
CA ILE A 24 -1.39 -8.77 4.47
C ILE A 24 -2.41 -7.62 4.51
N LYS A 25 -3.46 -7.79 5.31
CA LYS A 25 -4.52 -6.78 5.50
C LYS A 25 -4.01 -5.41 5.97
N LYS A 26 -2.81 -5.33 6.54
CA LYS A 26 -2.19 -4.05 6.91
C LYS A 26 -1.67 -3.30 5.66
N ASP A 27 -1.17 -4.02 4.66
CA ASP A 27 -0.54 -3.44 3.47
C ASP A 27 -1.55 -2.75 2.56
N ILE A 28 -2.76 -3.30 2.43
CA ILE A 28 -3.85 -2.69 1.66
C ILE A 28 -4.28 -1.32 2.21
N GLY A 29 -3.97 -1.06 3.49
CA GLY A 29 -4.25 0.20 4.16
C GLY A 29 -3.32 1.33 3.75
N ILE A 30 -2.16 0.99 3.20
CA ILE A 30 -1.05 1.91 3.03
C ILE A 30 -1.01 2.35 1.57
N ALA A 31 -1.33 3.63 1.36
CA ALA A 31 -1.33 4.24 0.02
C ALA A 31 0.01 4.03 -0.72
N LYS A 32 1.15 4.27 -0.06
CA LYS A 32 2.49 4.15 -0.66
C LYS A 32 2.75 2.79 -1.30
N ASN A 33 2.11 1.73 -0.79
CA ASN A 33 2.30 0.37 -1.27
C ASN A 33 1.67 0.14 -2.66
N TYR A 34 0.86 1.09 -3.15
CA TYR A 34 0.29 1.11 -4.49
C TYR A 34 1.06 2.00 -5.47
N LEU A 35 2.16 2.63 -5.03
CA LEU A 35 2.98 3.51 -5.88
C LEU A 35 4.04 2.69 -6.62
N ARG A 36 4.26 3.02 -7.90
CA ARG A 36 5.36 2.44 -8.68
C ARG A 36 6.71 2.92 -8.16
N GLN A 37 7.78 2.25 -8.55
CA GLN A 37 9.13 2.58 -8.13
C GLN A 37 9.51 4.04 -8.46
N ASP A 38 9.16 4.52 -9.65
CA ASP A 38 9.41 5.91 -10.06
C ASP A 38 8.62 6.90 -9.20
N GLU A 39 7.35 6.61 -8.91
CA GLU A 39 6.49 7.44 -8.06
C GLU A 39 7.01 7.47 -6.61
N LEU A 40 7.48 6.34 -6.08
CA LEU A 40 8.12 6.25 -4.77
C LEU A 40 9.42 7.05 -4.72
N LYS A 41 10.22 7.01 -5.80
CA LYS A 41 11.46 7.78 -5.89
C LYS A 41 11.17 9.29 -5.87
N VAL A 42 10.17 9.73 -6.64
CA VAL A 42 9.71 11.13 -6.61
C VAL A 42 9.23 11.52 -5.22
N LEU A 43 8.40 10.70 -4.59
CA LEU A 43 7.92 10.95 -3.22
C LEU A 43 9.07 11.08 -2.22
N ASN A 44 10.04 10.16 -2.25
CA ASN A 44 11.19 10.20 -1.35
C ASN A 44 12.02 11.47 -1.56
N ASN A 45 12.30 11.83 -2.81
CA ASN A 45 13.04 13.05 -3.13
C ASN A 45 12.31 14.31 -2.65
N LEU A 46 10.98 14.34 -2.77
CA LEU A 46 10.16 15.46 -2.30
C LEU A 46 10.21 15.59 -0.77
N VAL A 47 10.12 14.46 -0.06
CA VAL A 47 10.22 14.43 1.41
C VAL A 47 11.61 14.89 1.86
N SER A 48 12.67 14.38 1.24
CA SER A 48 14.04 14.80 1.55
C SER A 48 14.24 16.29 1.29
N GLY A 49 13.86 16.79 0.11
CA GLY A 49 13.99 18.21 -0.22
C GLY A 49 13.18 19.13 0.70
N TYR A 50 12.04 18.67 1.21
CA TYR A 50 11.27 19.40 2.20
C TYR A 50 11.98 19.49 3.56
N PHE A 51 12.64 18.42 4.01
CA PHE A 51 13.45 18.44 5.22
C PHE A 51 14.68 19.34 5.07
N ASP A 52 15.38 19.28 3.95
CA ASP A 52 16.53 20.15 3.66
C ASP A 52 16.11 21.63 3.71
N PHE A 53 14.93 21.96 3.16
CA PHE A 53 14.38 23.30 3.24
C PHE A 53 14.09 23.72 4.70
N ALA A 54 13.46 22.85 5.49
CA ALA A 54 13.18 23.13 6.90
C ALA A 54 14.48 23.35 7.70
N GLU A 55 15.52 22.58 7.40
CA GLU A 55 16.85 22.72 7.99
C GLU A 55 17.48 24.08 7.64
N ILE A 56 17.42 24.51 6.38
CA ILE A 56 17.90 25.83 5.96
C ILE A 56 17.19 26.95 6.72
N GLN A 57 15.87 26.84 6.88
CA GLN A 57 15.08 27.84 7.62
C GLN A 57 15.46 27.88 9.11
N ALA A 58 15.70 26.71 9.72
CA ALA A 58 16.18 26.59 11.09
C ALA A 58 17.58 27.20 11.26
N LEU A 59 18.52 26.90 10.35
CA LEU A 59 19.88 27.47 10.36
C LEU A 59 19.88 29.00 10.22
N ARG A 60 18.95 29.55 9.43
CA ARG A 60 18.74 30.99 9.27
C ARG A 60 18.02 31.64 10.44
N HIS A 61 17.63 30.88 11.45
CA HIS A 61 16.83 31.34 12.60
C HIS A 61 15.52 32.01 12.16
N ASN A 62 14.96 31.58 11.02
CA ASN A 62 13.68 32.06 10.53
C ASN A 62 12.55 31.30 11.23
N PRO A 63 11.75 31.95 12.08
CA PRO A 63 10.62 31.27 12.73
C PRO A 63 9.59 30.88 11.67
N MET A 64 9.21 29.59 11.67
CA MET A 64 8.20 29.04 10.77
C MET A 64 7.06 28.45 11.58
N TYR A 65 5.82 28.74 11.19
CA TYR A 65 4.62 28.15 11.78
C TYR A 65 4.03 27.09 10.85
N MET A 66 3.14 26.23 11.36
CA MET A 66 2.50 25.16 10.57
C MET A 66 1.83 25.66 9.29
N LYS A 67 1.25 26.87 9.31
CA LYS A 67 0.67 27.50 8.11
C LYS A 67 1.69 27.80 7.02
N ASP A 68 2.93 28.14 7.39
CA ASP A 68 4.00 28.52 6.46
C ASP A 68 4.59 27.26 5.81
N TYR A 69 4.73 26.19 6.61
CA TYR A 69 5.07 24.86 6.16
C TYR A 69 4.08 24.32 5.10
N ILE A 70 2.77 24.46 5.32
CA ILE A 70 1.74 24.07 4.35
C ILE A 70 1.90 24.86 3.04
N LYS A 71 1.99 26.19 3.12
CA LYS A 71 2.16 27.05 1.93
C LYS A 71 3.42 26.70 1.13
N HIS A 72 4.52 26.37 1.81
CA HIS A 72 5.74 25.99 1.12
C HIS A 72 5.60 24.62 0.44
N LEU A 73 4.99 23.64 1.13
CA LEU A 73 4.73 22.34 0.53
C LEU A 73 3.88 22.46 -0.73
N ASP A 74 2.81 23.26 -0.65
CA ASP A 74 1.95 23.60 -1.79
C ASP A 74 2.74 24.22 -2.95
N SER A 75 3.69 25.11 -2.64
CA SER A 75 4.55 25.75 -3.64
C SER A 75 5.53 24.77 -4.29
N ILE A 76 6.13 23.85 -3.51
CA ILE A 76 6.98 22.78 -4.04
C ILE A 76 6.17 21.92 -5.01
N LEU A 77 5.00 21.44 -4.58
CA LEU A 77 4.13 20.60 -5.40
C LEU A 77 3.74 21.31 -6.72
N ALA A 78 3.38 22.59 -6.65
CA ALA A 78 3.09 23.41 -7.83
C ALA A 78 4.29 23.46 -8.80
N SER A 79 5.49 23.72 -8.27
CA SER A 79 6.72 23.83 -9.06
C SER A 79 7.20 22.50 -9.66
N THR A 80 6.90 21.36 -9.02
CA THR A 80 7.19 20.03 -9.56
C THR A 80 6.19 19.58 -10.63
N GLY A 81 5.18 20.40 -10.93
CA GLY A 81 4.14 20.09 -11.92
C GLY A 81 3.04 19.16 -11.40
N GLU A 82 3.00 18.91 -10.09
CA GLU A 82 1.97 18.11 -9.45
C GLU A 82 0.73 18.98 -9.21
N LYS A 83 -0.46 18.40 -9.40
CA LYS A 83 -1.71 19.11 -9.15
C LYS A 83 -1.96 19.20 -7.66
N LEU A 84 -2.14 20.42 -7.16
CA LEU A 84 -2.64 20.61 -5.81
C LEU A 84 -4.09 20.13 -5.70
N LEU A 85 -4.40 19.55 -4.55
CA LEU A 85 -5.76 19.20 -4.19
C LEU A 85 -6.51 20.49 -3.83
N GLU A 86 -7.27 21.02 -4.78
CA GLU A 86 -8.10 22.21 -4.57
C GLU A 86 -9.29 21.94 -3.63
N ASN A 87 -9.71 20.67 -3.53
CA ASN A 87 -10.86 20.23 -2.75
C ASN A 87 -10.57 18.91 -2.02
N SER A 88 -11.41 18.55 -1.05
CA SER A 88 -11.36 17.30 -0.28
C SER A 88 -11.58 16.01 -1.10
N GLY A 89 -11.73 16.12 -2.42
CA GLY A 89 -11.98 15.01 -3.33
C GLY A 89 -13.39 14.42 -3.21
N SER A 90 -13.69 13.40 -4.03
CA SER A 90 -15.02 12.75 -4.05
C SER A 90 -15.09 11.46 -3.23
N VAL A 91 -13.94 10.92 -2.81
CA VAL A 91 -13.85 9.61 -2.13
C VAL A 91 -13.28 9.79 -0.74
N SER A 92 -14.04 9.38 0.27
CA SER A 92 -13.58 9.43 1.65
C SER A 92 -12.57 8.33 1.96
N HIS A 93 -11.75 8.55 2.99
CA HIS A 93 -10.81 7.54 3.48
C HIS A 93 -11.52 6.22 3.84
N ILE A 94 -12.71 6.31 4.46
CA ILE A 94 -13.53 5.15 4.85
C ILE A 94 -13.94 4.35 3.60
N GLN A 95 -14.44 5.03 2.57
CA GLN A 95 -14.85 4.38 1.31
C GLN A 95 -13.67 3.68 0.62
N ALA A 96 -12.49 4.31 0.62
CA ALA A 96 -11.28 3.71 0.08
C ALA A 96 -10.87 2.43 0.84
N MET A 97 -10.93 2.47 2.17
CA MET A 97 -10.63 1.34 3.05
C MET A 97 -11.62 0.19 2.88
N GLU A 98 -12.91 0.48 2.78
CA GLU A 98 -13.93 -0.54 2.56
C GLU A 98 -13.75 -1.24 1.22
N LYS A 99 -13.49 -0.49 0.14
CA LYS A 99 -13.18 -1.09 -1.16
C LYS A 99 -11.94 -1.98 -1.09
N ALA A 100 -10.84 -1.49 -0.53
CA ALA A 100 -9.61 -2.27 -0.40
C ALA A 100 -9.84 -3.57 0.39
N LYS A 101 -10.63 -3.54 1.47
CA LYS A 101 -11.00 -4.74 2.25
C LYS A 101 -11.82 -5.74 1.42
N LYS A 102 -12.79 -5.26 0.63
CA LYS A 102 -13.61 -6.13 -0.25
C LYS A 102 -12.75 -6.79 -1.33
N GLU A 103 -11.86 -6.04 -1.96
CA GLU A 103 -10.92 -6.61 -2.93
C GLU A 103 -9.95 -7.59 -2.27
N TYR A 104 -9.53 -7.33 -1.03
CA TYR A 104 -8.66 -8.26 -0.29
C TYR A 104 -9.32 -9.60 0.00
N GLN A 105 -10.61 -9.58 0.36
CA GLN A 105 -11.38 -10.81 0.54
C GLN A 105 -11.47 -11.63 -0.75
N LYS A 106 -11.71 -10.97 -1.90
CA LYS A 106 -11.73 -11.65 -3.20
C LYS A 106 -10.36 -12.26 -3.52
N TYR A 107 -9.28 -11.51 -3.29
CA TYR A 107 -7.92 -11.98 -3.53
C TYR A 107 -7.54 -13.17 -2.67
N GLN A 108 -7.91 -13.19 -1.38
CA GLN A 108 -7.68 -14.33 -0.49
C GLN A 108 -8.37 -15.61 -0.97
N VAL A 109 -9.60 -15.50 -1.48
CA VAL A 109 -10.32 -16.68 -2.00
C VAL A 109 -9.66 -17.22 -3.27
N GLN A 110 -9.09 -16.34 -4.09
CA GLN A 110 -8.42 -16.72 -5.34
C GLN A 110 -6.99 -17.24 -5.13
N THR A 111 -6.31 -16.78 -4.08
CA THR A 111 -4.90 -17.07 -3.83
C THR A 111 -4.75 -17.99 -2.63
N VAL A 112 -4.53 -19.29 -2.87
CA VAL A 112 -4.25 -20.25 -1.81
C VAL A 112 -2.86 -19.96 -1.22
N SER A 113 -2.79 -19.74 0.08
CA SER A 113 -1.53 -19.48 0.78
C SER A 113 -0.61 -20.73 0.75
N PRO A 114 0.72 -20.58 0.71
CA PRO A 114 1.67 -21.70 0.83
C PRO A 114 1.40 -22.59 2.06
N VAL A 115 0.95 -21.99 3.16
CA VAL A 115 0.58 -22.72 4.39
C VAL A 115 -0.68 -23.56 4.16
N GLU A 116 -1.67 -23.03 3.46
CA GLU A 116 -2.90 -23.76 3.12
C GLU A 116 -2.61 -24.88 2.13
N GLN A 117 -1.72 -24.67 1.16
CA GLN A 117 -1.25 -25.72 0.25
C GLN A 117 -0.57 -26.85 1.03
N ALA A 118 0.38 -26.53 1.91
CA ALA A 118 1.06 -27.51 2.75
C ALA A 118 0.08 -28.28 3.66
N TYR A 119 -0.92 -27.59 4.20
CA TYR A 119 -2.00 -28.21 4.97
C TYR A 119 -2.84 -29.17 4.12
N LEU A 120 -3.28 -28.77 2.93
CA LEU A 120 -4.04 -29.63 2.01
C LEU A 120 -3.23 -30.87 1.58
N ASP A 121 -1.93 -30.71 1.34
CA ASP A 121 -1.05 -31.83 1.00
C ASP A 121 -0.87 -32.79 2.19
N SER A 122 -0.81 -32.26 3.41
CA SER A 122 -0.79 -33.08 4.63
C SER A 122 -2.07 -33.93 4.75
N ILE A 123 -3.26 -33.34 4.51
CA ILE A 123 -4.54 -34.05 4.53
C ILE A 123 -4.56 -35.16 3.48
N LYS A 124 -4.17 -34.86 2.23
CA LYS A 124 -4.10 -35.85 1.15
C LYS A 124 -3.17 -37.01 1.51
N SER A 125 -2.04 -36.72 2.17
CA SER A 125 -1.10 -37.75 2.61
C SER A 125 -1.71 -38.67 3.68
N ILE A 126 -2.49 -38.10 4.61
CA ILE A 126 -3.20 -38.84 5.66
C ILE A 126 -4.31 -39.70 5.05
N GLU A 127 -5.12 -39.16 4.14
CA GLU A 127 -6.14 -39.93 3.43
C GLU A 127 -5.55 -41.12 2.67
N LYS A 128 -4.41 -40.91 1.99
CA LYS A 128 -3.72 -41.98 1.26
C LYS A 128 -3.21 -43.08 2.20
N LYS A 129 -2.74 -42.72 3.40
CA LYS A 129 -2.35 -43.67 4.45
C LYS A 129 -3.57 -44.42 5.00
N ALA A 130 -4.67 -43.73 5.29
CA ALA A 130 -5.91 -44.34 5.77
C ALA A 130 -6.50 -45.34 4.76
N LYS A 131 -6.56 -44.98 3.47
CA LYS A 131 -7.01 -45.87 2.38
C LYS A 131 -6.12 -47.09 2.15
N ARG A 132 -4.82 -46.99 2.42
CA ARG A 132 -3.92 -48.16 2.38
C ARG A 132 -4.20 -49.11 3.54
N LYS A 133 -4.37 -48.56 4.74
CA LYS A 133 -4.62 -49.33 5.97
C LYS A 133 -6.00 -49.99 6.02
N SER A 134 -6.98 -49.49 5.27
CA SER A 134 -8.32 -50.11 5.13
C SER A 134 -8.41 -51.16 4.02
N ARG A 135 -7.33 -51.34 3.25
CA ARG A 135 -7.22 -52.34 2.16
C ARG A 135 -6.38 -53.57 2.57
N GLU A 136 -5.67 -53.48 3.70
CA GLU A 136 -5.13 -54.62 4.47
C GLU A 136 -6.21 -55.13 5.43
#